data_AF-A0A2E9UNQ9-F1
#
_entry.id   AF-A0A2E9UNQ9-F1
#
_cell.length_a   1.000
_cell.length_b   1.000
_cell.length_c   1.000
_cell.angle_alpha   90.00
_cell.angle_beta   90.00
_cell.angle_gamma   90.00
#
_symmetry.space_group_name_H-M   'P 1'
#
loop_
_entity.id
_entity.type
_entity.pdbx_description
1 polymer ?
#
loop_
_entity_poly.entity_id
_entity_poly.type
_entity_poly.pdbx_seq_one_letter_code
_entity_poly.pdbx_strand_id
1 'polypeptide(L)' 'MLPGVIERYREFLEVTDATPSVSLGEGSTPLVRSRSIGDAVGCKNLYFKLEGCNPTGSFKDRG' A
#
# COMPACT_ATOMS: atom_id res chain seq x y z
N MET A 1 5.20 -7.85 -12.92
CA MET A 1 4.39 -6.79 -12.26
C MET A 1 4.05 -7.28 -10.87
N LEU A 2 4.07 -6.43 -9.83
CA LEU A 2 3.62 -6.87 -8.50
C LEU A 2 2.11 -7.14 -8.54
N PRO A 3 1.59 -8.15 -7.82
CA PRO A 3 0.16 -8.37 -7.71
C PRO A 3 -0.51 -7.18 -7.01
N GLY A 4 -1.69 -6.79 -7.50
CA GLY A 4 -2.57 -5.80 -6.87
C GLY A 4 -3.10 -6.28 -5.51
N VAL A 5 -3.84 -5.42 -4.82
CA VAL A 5 -4.35 -5.67 -3.46
C VAL A 5 -5.27 -6.89 -3.43
N ILE A 6 -6.19 -7.00 -4.39
CA ILE A 6 -7.17 -8.10 -4.44
C ILE A 6 -6.46 -9.45 -4.53
N GLU A 7 -5.52 -9.60 -5.46
CA GLU A 7 -4.82 -10.87 -5.65
C GLU A 7 -3.89 -11.17 -4.48
N ARG A 8 -3.13 -10.19 -4.01
CA ARG A 8 -2.15 -10.36 -2.93
C ARG A 8 -2.80 -10.74 -1.59
N TYR A 9 -4.00 -10.25 -1.33
CA TYR A 9 -4.70 -10.42 -0.05
C TYR A 9 -6.04 -11.14 -0.21
N ARG A 10 -6.19 -11.94 -1.28
CA ARG A 10 -7.40 -12.69 -1.60
C ARG A 10 -7.98 -13.46 -0.41
N GLU A 11 -7.13 -14.09 0.37
CA GLU A 11 -7.49 -14.90 1.55
C GLU A 11 -8.13 -14.08 2.69
N PHE A 12 -7.98 -12.76 2.66
CA PHE A 12 -8.48 -11.82 3.68
C PHE A 12 -9.64 -10.96 3.19
N LEU A 13 -10.09 -11.14 1.94
CA LEU A 13 -11.12 -10.32 1.30
C LEU A 13 -12.33 -11.17 0.93
N GLU A 14 -13.50 -10.55 0.86
CA GLU A 14 -14.75 -11.19 0.44
C GLU A 14 -14.79 -11.34 -1.10
N VAL A 15 -13.95 -12.21 -1.63
CA VAL A 15 -13.78 -12.44 -3.07
C VAL A 15 -13.96 -13.91 -3.40
N THR A 16 -14.51 -14.19 -4.59
CA THR A 16 -14.81 -15.54 -5.06
C THR A 16 -14.05 -15.83 -6.35
N ASP A 17 -14.08 -17.07 -6.83
CA ASP A 17 -13.53 -17.43 -8.14
C ASP A 17 -14.24 -16.70 -9.30
N ALA A 18 -15.47 -16.22 -9.07
CA ALA A 18 -16.21 -15.41 -10.03
C ALA A 18 -15.85 -13.92 -9.97
N THR A 19 -15.09 -13.47 -8.95
CA THR A 19 -14.68 -12.07 -8.82
C THR A 19 -13.65 -11.72 -9.89
N PRO A 20 -13.91 -10.71 -10.75
CA PRO A 20 -12.97 -10.33 -11.81
C PRO A 20 -11.60 -9.92 -11.25
N SER A 21 -10.54 -10.34 -11.93
CA SER A 21 -9.17 -9.90 -11.63
C SER A 21 -8.93 -8.52 -12.26
N VAL A 22 -9.21 -7.46 -11.50
CA VAL A 22 -8.99 -6.06 -11.88
C VAL A 22 -7.91 -5.48 -10.98
N SER A 23 -6.89 -4.87 -11.58
CA SER A 23 -5.84 -4.18 -10.85
C SER A 23 -5.13 -3.16 -11.74
N LEU A 24 -4.65 -2.08 -11.11
CA LEU A 24 -3.72 -1.12 -11.71
C LEU A 24 -2.29 -1.29 -11.16
N GLY A 25 -2.04 -2.37 -10.41
CA GLY A 25 -0.79 -2.59 -9.67
C GLY A 25 -0.76 -1.83 -8.34
N GLU A 26 -1.92 -1.53 -7.76
CA GLU A 26 -2.07 -0.83 -6.49
C GLU A 26 -1.54 -1.61 -5.29
N GLY A 27 -1.23 -0.88 -4.21
CA GLY A 27 -0.65 -1.44 -3.01
C GLY A 27 0.86 -1.58 -3.11
N SER A 28 1.44 -2.43 -2.23
CA SER A 28 2.89 -2.67 -2.14
C SER A 28 3.78 -1.40 -2.08
N THR A 29 3.21 -0.26 -1.66
CA THR A 29 3.87 1.05 -1.62
C THR A 29 5.06 1.06 -0.65
N PRO A 30 6.06 1.92 -0.86
CA PRO A 30 7.24 1.98 0.01
C PRO A 30 6.91 2.28 1.48
N LEU A 31 7.66 1.64 2.39
CA LEU A 31 7.73 2.00 3.80
C LEU A 31 9.10 2.65 4.05
N VAL A 32 9.14 3.97 4.15
CA VAL A 32 10.38 4.74 4.14
C VAL A 32 10.70 5.26 5.53
N ARG A 33 11.90 4.98 6.04
CA ARG A 33 12.37 5.48 7.33
C ARG A 33 12.53 7.01 7.30
N SER A 34 12.04 7.70 8.32
CA SER A 34 12.29 9.12 8.50
C SER A 34 13.78 9.40 8.66
N ARG A 35 14.27 10.45 8.00
CA ARG A 35 15.67 10.90 8.09
C ARG A 35 15.92 11.97 9.15
N SER A 36 14.90 12.75 9.50
CA SER A 36 15.05 13.91 10.41
C SER A 36 13.85 14.12 11.33
N ILE A 37 12.62 13.92 10.85
CA ILE A 37 11.40 14.16 11.63
C ILE A 37 11.35 13.27 12.88
N GLY A 38 11.70 11.99 12.74
CA GLY A 38 11.78 11.05 13.86
C GLY A 38 12.65 11.56 15.01
N ASP A 39 13.85 12.07 14.70
CA ASP A 39 14.75 12.61 15.72
C ASP A 39 14.19 13.91 16.33
N ALA A 40 13.63 14.78 15.50
CA ALA A 40 13.04 16.05 15.93
C ALA A 40 11.86 15.88 16.91
N VAL A 41 11.12 14.76 16.81
CA VAL A 41 9.95 14.47 17.66
C VAL A 41 10.21 13.39 18.71
N GLY A 42 11.46 12.96 18.89
CA GLY A 42 11.83 11.92 19.85
C GLY A 42 11.34 10.50 19.49
N CYS A 43 10.97 10.27 18.23
CA CYS A 43 10.50 8.98 17.72
C CYS A 43 11.59 8.27 16.91
N LYS A 44 12.33 7.36 17.57
CA LYS A 44 13.45 6.62 16.96
C LYS A 44 13.06 5.80 15.73
N ASN A 45 11.83 5.30 15.68
CA ASN A 45 11.33 4.38 14.65
C ASN A 45 10.14 4.98 13.89
N LEU A 46 10.33 6.20 13.36
CA LEU A 46 9.34 6.82 12.50
C LEU A 46 9.50 6.37 11.04
N TYR A 47 8.40 5.91 10.43
CA TYR A 47 8.33 5.50 9.03
C TYR A 47 7.13 6.13 8.34
N PHE A 48 7.27 6.39 7.05
CA PHE A 48 6.22 6.89 6.18
C PHE A 48 5.80 5.79 5.21
N LYS A 49 4.49 5.48 5.21
CA LYS A 49 3.88 4.65 4.19
C LYS A 49 3.49 5.54 3.02
N LEU A 50 4.25 5.47 1.93
CA LEU A 50 4.12 6.41 0.81
C LEU A 50 2.96 6.03 -0.13
N GLU A 51 1.73 6.28 0.32
CA GLU A 51 0.51 5.95 -0.42
C GLU A 51 0.30 6.78 -1.71
N GLY A 52 1.04 7.86 -1.88
CA GLY A 52 1.08 8.61 -3.14
C GLY A 52 1.75 7.84 -4.30
N CYS A 53 2.41 6.71 -4.02
CA CYS A 53 2.99 5.84 -5.04
C CYS A 53 2.00 4.82 -5.63
N ASN A 54 0.73 4.85 -5.22
CA ASN A 54 -0.32 4.08 -5.88
C ASN A 54 -0.63 4.68 -7.28
N PRO A 55 -1.26 3.90 -8.20
CA PRO A 55 -1.48 4.30 -9.59
C PRO A 55 -2.12 5.67 -9.83
N THR A 56 -3.15 6.06 -9.06
CA THR A 56 -3.82 7.36 -9.19
C THR A 56 -3.32 8.38 -8.16
N GLY A 57 -2.24 8.08 -7.45
CA GLY A 57 -1.60 8.99 -6.51
C GLY A 57 -2.24 9.04 -5.12
N SER A 58 -3.10 8.08 -4.75
CA SER A 58 -3.67 8.04 -3.40
C SER A 58 -3.95 6.62 -2.91
N PHE A 59 -4.14 6.47 -1.60
CA PHE A 59 -4.52 5.18 -1.00
C PHE A 59 -5.88 4.65 -1.49
N LYS A 60 -6.69 5.48 -2.17
CA LYS A 60 -8.04 5.14 -2.62
C LYS A 60 -8.06 4.02 -3.65
N ASP A 61 -6.94 3.79 -4.36
CA ASP A 61 -6.83 2.68 -5.30
C ASP A 61 -6.99 1.31 -4.63
N ARG A 62 -6.78 1.24 -3.31
CA ARG A 62 -6.93 -0.01 -2.55
C ARG A 62 -8.38 -0.44 -2.31
N GLY A 63 -9.33 0.51 -2.37
CA GLY A 63 -10.70 0.34 -1.89
C GLY A 63 -11.74 0.43 -2.98
#